data_AF-A0A1Y5RW35-F1
#
_entry.id   AF-A0A1Y5RW35-F1
#
_cell.length_a   1.000
_cell.length_b   1.000
_cell.length_c   1.000
_cell.angle_alpha   90.00
_cell.angle_beta   90.00
_cell.angle_gamma   90.00
#
_symmetry.space_group_name_H-M   'P 1'
#
loop_
_entity.id
_entity.type
_entity.pdbx_description
1 polymer ?
#
loop_
_entity_poly.entity_id
_entity_poly.type
_entity_poly.pdbx_seq_one_letter_code
_entity_poly.pdbx_strand_id
1 'polypeptide(L)'
;MPARWLVVALGLLLLPAFTAGPAPAPLPSGRMALVFFDSLALMRGEGQDASVPGLVRRFEGPVVIRLRGSASARTRAEVARIAARLSDWTGRRFRLVDEIPYRTRHIDITVHDDARVGARHGDEGAVCFTRTWGRQGHLFRAAIDIGADYADCLAHEMMHAVGFDNHWAGRDAGADCPSVLAHRHTDARTSDFSAFDEMAIRLLYSAELSPGMVRAEALAIARRALMPGRSAS
;
A
#
# COMPACT_ATOMS: atom_id res chain seq x y z
N MET A 1 62.97 -32.74 2.13
CA MET A 1 61.55 -32.54 1.78
C MET A 1 60.78 -32.22 3.05
N PRO A 2 60.34 -30.98 3.30
CA PRO A 2 59.62 -30.65 4.54
C PRO A 2 58.12 -30.91 4.38
N ALA A 3 57.55 -31.61 5.35
CA ALA A 3 56.13 -31.91 5.47
C ALA A 3 55.33 -30.64 5.79
N ARG A 4 54.29 -30.37 4.99
CA ARG A 4 53.33 -29.28 5.21
C ARG A 4 52.19 -29.80 6.09
N TRP A 5 52.06 -29.23 7.29
CA TRP A 5 50.93 -29.46 8.17
C TRP A 5 49.75 -28.58 7.75
N LEU A 6 48.59 -29.20 7.50
CA LEU A 6 47.33 -28.53 7.18
C LEU A 6 46.61 -28.22 8.50
N VAL A 7 46.48 -26.95 8.86
CA VAL A 7 45.67 -26.51 10.01
C VAL A 7 44.25 -26.28 9.51
N VAL A 8 43.32 -27.16 9.88
CA VAL A 8 41.88 -26.97 9.63
C VAL A 8 41.32 -26.15 10.79
N ALA A 9 41.06 -24.87 10.55
CA ALA A 9 40.36 -24.00 11.50
C ALA A 9 38.85 -24.32 11.45
N LEU A 10 38.35 -25.02 12.47
CA LEU A 10 36.92 -25.23 12.67
C LEU A 10 36.29 -23.91 13.13
N GLY A 11 35.76 -23.13 12.19
CA GLY A 11 34.99 -21.92 12.50
C GLY A 11 33.64 -22.30 13.09
N LEU A 12 33.45 -22.04 14.39
CA LEU A 12 32.13 -22.10 15.02
C LEU A 12 31.23 -21.03 14.37
N LEU A 13 30.28 -21.46 13.54
CA LEU A 13 29.22 -20.60 13.02
C LEU A 13 28.22 -20.31 14.15
N LEU A 14 28.35 -19.15 14.77
CA LEU A 14 27.30 -18.58 15.63
C LEU A 14 26.12 -18.18 14.72
N LEU A 15 25.10 -19.03 14.67
CA LEU A 15 23.82 -18.67 14.06
C LEU A 15 23.20 -17.53 14.88
N PRO A 16 22.76 -16.43 14.25
CA PRO A 16 22.06 -15.38 14.97
C PRO A 16 20.78 -15.95 15.58
N ALA A 17 20.59 -15.74 16.88
CA ALA A 17 19.34 -16.04 17.54
C ALA A 17 18.25 -15.15 16.95
N PHE A 18 17.35 -15.73 16.14
CA PHE A 18 16.15 -15.04 15.69
C PHE A 18 15.25 -14.83 16.90
N THR A 19 15.21 -13.62 17.42
CA THR A 19 14.13 -13.22 18.32
C THR A 19 12.84 -13.24 17.50
N ALA A 20 11.92 -14.14 17.84
CA ALA A 20 10.57 -14.09 17.30
C ALA A 20 10.00 -12.69 17.60
N GLY A 21 9.64 -11.96 16.55
CA GLY A 21 8.97 -10.67 16.70
C GLY A 21 7.64 -10.82 17.47
N PRO A 22 7.06 -9.72 17.96
CA PRO A 22 5.73 -9.75 18.55
C PRO A 22 4.75 -10.44 17.58
N ALA A 23 3.87 -11.28 18.11
CA ALA A 23 2.84 -11.94 17.32
C ALA A 23 2.00 -10.89 16.58
N PRO A 24 1.65 -11.11 15.29
CA PRO A 24 0.81 -10.17 14.57
C PRO A 24 -0.53 -10.00 15.29
N ALA A 25 -1.06 -8.78 15.27
CA ALA A 25 -2.38 -8.50 15.82
C ALA A 25 -3.43 -9.44 15.18
N PRO A 26 -4.43 -9.91 15.95
CA PRO A 26 -5.46 -10.79 15.41
C PRO A 26 -6.15 -10.11 14.24
N LEU A 27 -6.36 -10.89 13.17
CA LEU A 27 -7.05 -10.38 11.99
C LEU A 27 -8.49 -9.98 12.34
N PRO A 28 -9.05 -9.00 11.62
CA PRO A 28 -10.43 -8.59 11.77
C PRO A 28 -11.40 -9.76 11.55
N SER A 29 -12.64 -9.65 12.05
CA SER A 29 -13.68 -10.58 11.63
C SER A 29 -13.82 -10.56 10.10
N GLY A 30 -14.01 -11.72 9.47
CA GLY A 30 -14.01 -11.81 8.01
C GLY A 30 -15.08 -10.93 7.33
N ARG A 31 -16.21 -10.68 7.99
CA ARG A 31 -17.24 -9.74 7.51
C ARG A 31 -16.72 -8.30 7.50
N MET A 32 -16.06 -7.87 8.58
CA MET A 32 -15.53 -6.51 8.70
C MET A 32 -14.37 -6.29 7.73
N ALA A 33 -13.47 -7.26 7.58
CA ALA A 33 -12.42 -7.23 6.56
C ALA A 33 -12.99 -7.09 5.14
N LEU A 34 -14.09 -7.78 4.84
CA LEU A 34 -14.74 -7.71 3.53
C LEU A 34 -15.35 -6.32 3.27
N VAL A 35 -16.03 -5.72 4.24
CA VAL A 35 -16.61 -4.37 4.13
C VAL A 35 -15.50 -3.33 3.96
N PHE A 36 -14.42 -3.46 4.73
CA PHE A 36 -13.25 -2.58 4.62
C PHE A 36 -12.59 -2.68 3.24
N PHE A 37 -12.37 -3.89 2.73
CA PHE A 37 -11.79 -4.08 1.40
C PHE A 37 -12.68 -3.50 0.29
N ASP A 38 -13.99 -3.77 0.36
CA ASP A 38 -14.98 -3.28 -0.59
C ASP A 38 -15.02 -1.75 -0.67
N SER A 39 -15.04 -1.08 0.49
CA SER A 39 -15.17 0.38 0.56
C SER A 39 -13.95 1.12 0.01
N LEU A 40 -12.76 0.52 0.09
CA LEU A 40 -11.50 1.14 -0.30
C LEU A 40 -11.04 0.77 -1.71
N ALA A 41 -11.12 -0.51 -2.07
CA ALA A 41 -10.54 -1.03 -3.31
C ALA A 41 -11.55 -1.12 -4.47
N LEU A 42 -12.84 -1.19 -4.18
CA LEU A 42 -13.87 -1.58 -5.17
C LEU A 42 -15.01 -0.58 -5.31
N MET A 43 -14.76 0.71 -5.07
CA MET A 43 -15.74 1.82 -5.06
C MET A 43 -17.13 1.52 -5.65
N ARG A 44 -18.16 1.79 -4.86
CA ARG A 44 -19.43 2.30 -5.38
C ARG A 44 -19.20 3.79 -5.60
N GLY A 45 -19.26 4.29 -6.83
CA GLY A 45 -18.84 5.66 -7.13
C GLY A 45 -19.46 6.69 -6.17
N GLU A 46 -18.63 7.28 -5.31
CA GLU A 46 -18.92 8.54 -4.63
C GLU A 46 -17.98 9.60 -5.25
N GLY A 47 -18.54 10.39 -6.19
CA GLY A 47 -17.81 11.29 -7.08
C GLY A 47 -18.18 11.09 -8.56
N GLN A 48 -17.78 12.03 -9.43
CA GLN A 48 -18.34 12.44 -10.76
C GLN A 48 -18.89 11.41 -11.76
N ASP A 49 -18.82 10.10 -11.52
CA ASP A 49 -19.62 9.16 -12.29
C ASP A 49 -19.91 7.87 -11.51
N ALA A 50 -20.99 7.88 -10.72
CA ALA A 50 -21.54 6.68 -10.07
C ALA A 50 -21.95 5.58 -11.07
N SER A 51 -21.89 5.87 -12.38
CA SER A 51 -22.15 4.90 -13.45
C SER A 51 -20.97 3.98 -13.76
N VAL A 52 -19.74 4.28 -13.30
CA VAL A 52 -18.59 3.42 -13.52
C VAL A 52 -18.57 2.30 -12.47
N PRO A 53 -18.71 1.02 -12.87
CA PRO A 53 -18.61 -0.09 -11.93
C PRO A 53 -17.26 -0.06 -11.21
N GLY A 54 -17.24 -0.31 -9.90
CA GLY A 54 -15.98 -0.56 -9.20
C GLY A 54 -15.20 -1.71 -9.85
N LEU A 55 -13.95 -1.46 -10.21
CA LEU A 55 -13.05 -2.42 -10.82
C LEU A 55 -11.80 -2.57 -9.95
N VAL A 56 -11.20 -3.76 -9.93
CA VAL A 56 -9.88 -3.96 -9.34
C VAL A 56 -8.84 -3.13 -10.09
N ARG A 57 -8.15 -2.23 -9.39
CA ARG A 57 -7.05 -1.41 -9.92
C ARG A 57 -5.77 -1.73 -9.18
N ARG A 58 -4.70 -2.11 -9.89
CA ARG A 58 -3.38 -2.40 -9.29
C ARG A 58 -2.25 -2.43 -10.33
N PHE A 59 -1.01 -2.47 -9.86
CA PHE A 59 0.15 -2.78 -10.71
C PHE A 59 0.31 -4.30 -10.89
N GLU A 60 0.80 -4.75 -12.05
CA GLU A 60 1.05 -6.19 -12.31
C GLU A 60 2.53 -6.59 -12.41
N GLY A 61 3.44 -5.62 -12.34
CA GLY A 61 4.87 -5.86 -12.51
C GLY A 61 5.71 -5.06 -11.53
N PRO A 62 7.04 -5.08 -11.69
CA PRO A 62 7.93 -4.23 -10.93
C PRO A 62 7.54 -2.76 -11.06
N VAL A 63 7.59 -2.05 -9.94
CA VAL A 63 7.29 -0.63 -9.82
C VAL A 63 8.54 0.09 -9.34
N VAL A 64 8.92 1.16 -10.03
CA VAL A 64 9.96 2.06 -9.53
C VAL A 64 9.32 3.25 -8.84
N ILE A 65 9.91 3.68 -7.73
CA ILE A 65 9.48 4.86 -6.99
C ILE A 65 10.58 5.89 -7.19
N ARG A 66 10.22 7.10 -7.62
CA ARG A 66 11.14 8.23 -7.65
C ARG A 66 10.72 9.22 -6.56
N LEU A 67 11.69 9.74 -5.83
CA LEU A 67 11.49 10.78 -4.83
C LEU A 67 12.28 12.01 -5.24
N ARG A 68 11.59 13.14 -5.43
CA ARG A 68 12.17 14.42 -5.86
C ARG A 68 11.69 15.58 -4.98
N GLY A 69 12.31 16.74 -5.17
CA GLY A 69 12.06 17.93 -4.36
C GLY A 69 12.89 17.91 -3.08
N SER A 70 12.45 18.66 -2.08
CA SER A 70 13.15 18.88 -0.80
C SER A 70 12.96 17.73 0.20
N ALA A 71 13.10 16.50 -0.28
CA ALA A 71 12.96 15.32 0.55
C ALA A 71 14.10 15.19 1.56
N SER A 72 13.76 15.24 2.86
CA SER A 72 14.71 14.96 3.93
C SER A 72 15.22 13.51 3.88
N ALA A 73 16.35 13.24 4.55
CA ALA A 73 16.86 11.88 4.74
C ALA A 73 15.83 10.96 5.42
N ARG A 74 15.05 11.50 6.37
CA ARG A 74 13.96 10.79 7.05
C ARG A 74 12.85 10.40 6.07
N THR A 75 12.40 11.33 5.23
CA THR A 75 11.39 11.08 4.19
C THR A 75 11.86 10.01 3.21
N ARG A 76 13.13 10.07 2.80
CA ARG A 76 13.73 9.05 1.91
C ARG A 76 13.77 7.67 2.57
N ALA A 77 14.19 7.57 3.82
CA ALA A 77 14.22 6.32 4.57
C ALA A 77 12.79 5.74 4.72
N GLU A 78 11.80 6.61 4.96
CA GLU A 78 10.41 6.22 5.08
C GLU A 78 9.85 5.66 3.76
N VAL A 79 10.11 6.31 2.63
CA VAL A 79 9.73 5.79 1.31
C VAL A 79 10.38 4.43 1.04
N ALA A 80 11.65 4.25 1.40
CA ALA A 80 12.33 2.97 1.25
C ALA A 80 11.71 1.87 2.14
N ARG A 81 11.36 2.20 3.39
CA ARG A 81 10.67 1.30 4.32
C ARG A 81 9.31 0.85 3.77
N ILE A 82 8.51 1.81 3.30
CA ILE A 82 7.20 1.54 2.69
C ILE A 82 7.35 0.66 1.44
N ALA A 83 8.32 0.97 0.56
CA ALA A 83 8.59 0.18 -0.64
C ALA A 83 8.94 -1.29 -0.31
N ALA A 84 9.73 -1.51 0.74
CA ALA A 84 10.07 -2.86 1.20
C ALA A 84 8.82 -3.62 1.69
N ARG A 85 7.98 -3.00 2.52
CA ARG A 85 6.71 -3.60 2.99
C ARG A 85 5.76 -3.92 1.84
N LEU A 86 5.56 -2.98 0.93
CA LEU A 86 4.75 -3.23 -0.26
C LEU A 86 5.30 -4.37 -1.10
N SER A 87 6.62 -4.51 -1.19
CA SER A 87 7.21 -5.62 -1.92
C SER A 87 6.90 -6.98 -1.28
N ASP A 88 6.97 -7.06 0.05
CA ASP A 88 6.60 -8.26 0.81
C ASP A 88 5.11 -8.60 0.64
N TRP A 89 4.24 -7.61 0.83
CA TRP A 89 2.79 -7.82 0.87
C TRP A 89 2.18 -8.15 -0.49
N THR A 90 2.73 -7.57 -1.55
CA THR A 90 2.17 -7.71 -2.90
C THR A 90 2.85 -8.79 -3.72
N GLY A 91 4.04 -9.26 -3.31
CA GLY A 91 4.91 -10.09 -4.14
C GLY A 91 5.43 -9.37 -5.39
N ARG A 92 5.29 -8.04 -5.49
CA ARG A 92 5.80 -7.21 -6.60
C ARG A 92 7.03 -6.44 -6.14
N ARG A 93 8.01 -6.25 -7.03
CA ARG A 93 9.21 -5.48 -6.66
C ARG A 93 8.92 -3.99 -6.71
N PHE A 94 8.88 -3.33 -5.55
CA PHE A 94 8.91 -1.87 -5.42
C PHE A 94 10.33 -1.43 -5.07
N ARG A 95 10.89 -0.47 -5.81
CA ARG A 95 12.26 0.02 -5.55
C ARG A 95 12.37 1.53 -5.73
N LEU A 96 13.02 2.19 -4.78
CA LEU A 96 13.41 3.59 -4.91
C LEU A 96 14.53 3.71 -5.95
N VAL A 97 14.41 4.67 -6.86
CA VAL A 97 15.38 5.00 -7.90
C VAL A 97 15.52 6.51 -8.02
N ASP A 98 16.67 6.97 -8.50
CA ASP A 98 16.87 8.40 -8.77
C ASP A 98 16.20 8.82 -10.09
N GLU A 99 16.20 7.93 -11.08
CA GLU A 99 15.59 8.16 -12.39
C GLU A 99 14.62 7.04 -12.79
N ILE A 100 13.51 7.43 -13.42
CA ILE A 100 12.51 6.49 -13.93
C ILE A 100 12.95 6.02 -15.33
N PRO A 101 13.24 4.72 -15.53
CA PRO A 101 13.58 4.22 -16.84
C PRO A 101 12.37 4.34 -17.80
N TYR A 102 12.66 4.52 -19.10
CA TYR A 102 11.63 4.67 -20.13
C TYR A 102 10.59 3.53 -20.08
N ARG A 103 9.30 3.89 -20.20
CA ARG A 103 8.14 2.96 -20.16
C ARG A 103 8.05 2.06 -18.93
N THR A 104 8.69 2.44 -17.82
CA THR A 104 8.58 1.68 -16.56
C THR A 104 7.37 2.13 -15.76
N ARG A 105 6.66 1.17 -15.15
CA ARG A 105 5.58 1.45 -14.20
C ARG A 105 6.18 2.15 -12.98
N HIS A 106 5.60 3.28 -12.58
CA HIS A 106 6.24 4.10 -11.56
C HIS A 106 5.29 4.86 -10.66
N ILE A 107 5.81 5.24 -9.50
CA ILE A 107 5.22 6.19 -8.57
C ILE A 107 6.21 7.36 -8.46
N ASP A 108 5.77 8.56 -8.79
CA ASP A 108 6.58 9.78 -8.72
C ASP A 108 6.16 10.63 -7.53
N ILE A 109 7.01 10.70 -6.49
CA ILE A 109 6.76 11.42 -5.25
C ILE A 109 7.50 12.75 -5.29
N THR A 110 6.77 13.85 -5.10
CA THR A 110 7.30 15.21 -5.08
C THR A 110 7.07 15.81 -3.71
N VAL A 111 8.17 16.14 -3.02
CA VAL A 111 8.13 16.86 -1.74
C VAL A 111 8.23 18.36 -2.02
N HIS A 112 7.30 19.12 -1.46
CA HIS A 112 7.21 20.58 -1.61
C HIS A 112 7.58 21.27 -0.30
N ASP A 113 8.34 22.38 -0.37
CA ASP A 113 8.84 23.12 0.80
C ASP A 113 7.73 23.77 1.66
N ASP A 114 6.61 24.16 1.06
CA ASP A 114 5.48 24.83 1.73
C ASP A 114 4.13 24.22 1.30
N ALA A 115 3.02 24.70 1.86
CA ALA A 115 1.60 24.37 1.58
C ALA A 115 1.12 24.53 0.12
N ARG A 116 2.05 24.48 -0.85
CA ARG A 116 1.82 24.48 -2.31
C ARG A 116 0.99 23.30 -2.81
N VAL A 117 0.82 22.25 -2.02
CA VAL A 117 -0.02 21.11 -2.40
C VAL A 117 -1.46 21.58 -2.60
N GLY A 118 -2.00 22.35 -1.65
CA GLY A 118 -3.36 22.83 -1.71
C GLY A 118 -3.62 23.78 -2.88
N ALA A 119 -2.74 24.76 -3.08
CA ALA A 119 -2.83 25.70 -4.21
C ALA A 119 -2.73 25.00 -5.59
N ARG A 120 -1.95 23.92 -5.69
CA ARG A 120 -1.78 23.15 -6.93
C ARG A 120 -3.02 22.35 -7.30
N HIS A 121 -3.78 21.91 -6.30
CA HIS A 121 -4.94 21.02 -6.50
C HIS A 121 -6.28 21.70 -6.23
N GLY A 122 -6.28 23.00 -5.91
CA GLY A 122 -7.51 23.79 -5.69
C GLY A 122 -8.20 23.50 -4.37
N ASP A 123 -7.47 22.97 -3.38
CA ASP A 123 -7.96 22.65 -2.04
C ASP A 123 -6.97 23.19 -1.01
N GLU A 124 -7.22 24.40 -0.50
CA GLU A 124 -6.29 25.10 0.41
C GLU A 124 -5.92 24.30 1.67
N GLY A 125 -6.70 23.28 2.06
CA GLY A 125 -6.42 22.40 3.19
C GLY A 125 -5.59 21.14 2.83
N ALA A 126 -5.41 20.83 1.55
CA ALA A 126 -4.71 19.61 1.12
C ALA A 126 -3.19 19.74 1.33
N VAL A 127 -2.64 18.86 2.17
CA VAL A 127 -1.20 18.77 2.44
C VAL A 127 -0.51 17.65 1.67
N CYS A 128 -1.32 16.76 1.10
CA CYS A 128 -0.91 15.59 0.36
C CYS A 128 -1.97 15.27 -0.69
N PHE A 129 -1.57 14.70 -1.83
CA PHE A 129 -2.48 14.34 -2.90
C PHE A 129 -1.89 13.23 -3.78
N THR A 130 -2.70 12.25 -4.13
CA THR A 130 -2.34 11.20 -5.09
C THR A 130 -3.21 11.24 -6.33
N ARG A 131 -2.56 11.09 -7.49
CA ARG A 131 -3.22 10.81 -8.76
C ARG A 131 -2.71 9.49 -9.31
N THR A 132 -3.62 8.67 -9.80
CA THR A 132 -3.29 7.39 -10.46
C THR A 132 -3.71 7.41 -11.92
N TRP A 133 -2.94 6.73 -12.76
CA TRP A 133 -3.27 6.50 -14.17
C TRP A 133 -3.21 5.02 -14.46
N GLY A 134 -4.25 4.53 -15.14
CA GLY A 134 -4.35 3.15 -15.56
C GLY A 134 -5.30 3.00 -16.73
N ARG A 135 -5.35 1.79 -17.28
CA ARG A 135 -6.28 1.38 -18.34
C ARG A 135 -6.83 0.01 -18.00
N GLN A 136 -8.16 -0.15 -17.99
CA GLN A 136 -8.81 -1.43 -17.70
C GLN A 136 -8.32 -2.06 -16.37
N GLY A 137 -8.17 -1.24 -15.33
CA GLY A 137 -7.65 -1.67 -14.03
C GLY A 137 -6.12 -1.78 -13.92
N HIS A 138 -5.39 -1.83 -15.04
CA HIS A 138 -3.92 -1.90 -15.00
C HIS A 138 -3.33 -0.52 -14.70
N LEU A 139 -2.80 -0.33 -13.49
CA LEU A 139 -2.04 0.86 -13.15
C LEU A 139 -0.68 0.85 -13.86
N PHE A 140 -0.30 1.98 -14.44
CA PHE A 140 1.03 2.18 -15.03
C PHE A 140 1.76 3.39 -14.46
N ARG A 141 1.06 4.29 -13.77
CA ARG A 141 1.66 5.47 -13.14
C ARG A 141 0.84 5.91 -11.93
N ALA A 142 1.53 6.39 -10.90
CA ALA A 142 0.97 7.25 -9.88
C ALA A 142 1.89 8.47 -9.63
N ALA A 143 1.31 9.56 -9.14
CA ALA A 143 2.03 10.75 -8.71
C ALA A 143 1.52 11.15 -7.33
N ILE A 144 2.45 11.40 -6.43
CA ILE A 144 2.18 11.83 -5.06
C ILE A 144 2.82 13.21 -4.89
N ASP A 145 2.03 14.19 -4.49
CA ASP A 145 2.50 15.49 -4.03
C ASP A 145 2.33 15.53 -2.50
N ILE A 146 3.38 15.92 -1.77
CA ILE A 146 3.36 15.96 -0.29
C ILE A 146 4.13 17.18 0.22
N GLY A 147 3.62 17.85 1.25
CA GLY A 147 4.37 18.91 1.93
C GLY A 147 5.51 18.33 2.78
N ALA A 148 6.62 19.06 2.90
CA ALA A 148 7.84 18.60 3.58
C ALA A 148 7.61 18.17 5.04
N ASP A 149 6.70 18.85 5.74
CA ASP A 149 6.36 18.59 7.13
C ASP A 149 5.32 17.47 7.33
N TYR A 150 4.81 16.88 6.25
CA TYR A 150 3.69 15.94 6.28
C TYR A 150 4.09 14.52 5.88
N ALA A 151 5.27 14.06 6.31
CA ALA A 151 5.74 12.71 6.02
C ALA A 151 4.81 11.60 6.57
N ASP A 152 3.97 11.90 7.56
CA ASP A 152 2.90 11.03 8.07
C ASP A 152 1.81 10.71 7.04
N CYS A 153 1.71 11.51 5.97
CA CYS A 153 0.80 11.24 4.85
C CYS A 153 1.37 10.20 3.86
N LEU A 154 2.65 9.84 3.91
CA LEU A 154 3.27 8.96 2.91
C LEU A 154 2.58 7.59 2.81
N ALA A 155 2.28 6.93 3.95
CA ALA A 155 1.63 5.63 3.94
C ALA A 155 0.21 5.70 3.33
N HIS A 156 -0.52 6.77 3.64
CA HIS A 156 -1.84 7.05 3.10
C HIS A 156 -1.83 7.27 1.59
N GLU A 157 -0.98 8.16 1.11
CA GLU A 157 -0.86 8.43 -0.32
C GLU A 157 -0.33 7.21 -1.08
N MET A 158 0.52 6.41 -0.44
CA MET A 158 1.01 5.18 -1.06
C MET A 158 -0.09 4.11 -1.19
N MET A 159 -1.05 4.03 -0.26
CA MET A 159 -2.24 3.19 -0.43
C MET A 159 -3.02 3.61 -1.69
N HIS A 160 -3.27 4.91 -1.84
CA HIS A 160 -3.91 5.43 -3.06
C HIS A 160 -3.12 5.06 -4.32
N ALA A 161 -1.80 5.25 -4.28
CA ALA A 161 -0.94 4.98 -5.43
C ALA A 161 -0.97 3.50 -5.87
N VAL A 162 -1.18 2.55 -4.94
CA VAL A 162 -1.21 1.11 -5.26
C VAL A 162 -2.58 0.57 -5.62
N GLY A 163 -3.64 1.36 -5.56
CA GLY A 163 -4.96 1.02 -6.11
C GLY A 163 -6.17 1.16 -5.18
N PHE A 164 -6.02 1.78 -4.00
CA PHE A 164 -7.15 2.05 -3.12
C PHE A 164 -7.66 3.46 -3.35
N ASP A 165 -8.77 3.65 -4.05
CA ASP A 165 -9.20 4.99 -4.50
C ASP A 165 -10.06 5.77 -3.48
N ASN A 166 -10.35 5.20 -2.31
CA ASN A 166 -11.26 5.80 -1.35
C ASN A 166 -10.68 5.90 0.06
N HIS A 167 -11.31 6.74 0.87
CA HIS A 167 -11.04 6.85 2.30
C HIS A 167 -11.91 5.92 3.12
N TRP A 168 -11.38 5.50 4.27
CA TRP A 168 -12.17 4.79 5.25
C TRP A 168 -13.00 5.79 6.05
N ALA A 169 -14.32 5.78 5.82
CA ALA A 169 -15.24 6.69 6.50
C ALA A 169 -15.71 6.19 7.88
N GLY A 170 -15.29 4.99 8.32
CA GLY A 170 -15.74 4.38 9.58
C GLY A 170 -17.22 3.93 9.59
N ARG A 171 -17.97 4.21 8.52
CA ARG A 171 -19.39 3.85 8.39
C ARG A 171 -19.51 2.36 8.06
N ASP A 172 -20.55 1.72 8.57
CA ASP A 172 -20.97 0.34 8.26
C ASP A 172 -20.19 -0.84 8.87
N ALA A 173 -19.03 -0.64 9.51
CA ALA A 173 -18.30 -1.73 10.17
C ALA A 173 -18.78 -2.07 11.60
N GLY A 174 -19.46 -1.13 12.27
CA GLY A 174 -19.91 -1.31 13.66
C GLY A 174 -18.77 -1.49 14.69
N ALA A 175 -17.52 -1.25 14.31
CA ALA A 175 -16.32 -1.40 15.13
C ALA A 175 -15.18 -0.50 14.63
N ASP A 176 -14.22 -0.23 15.53
CA ASP A 176 -13.01 0.53 15.23
C ASP A 176 -12.13 -0.20 14.23
N CYS A 177 -11.98 0.40 13.05
CA CYS A 177 -11.13 -0.11 11.99
C CYS A 177 -10.01 0.91 11.73
N PRO A 178 -8.88 0.80 12.46
CA PRO A 178 -7.76 1.71 12.29
C PRO A 178 -7.16 1.53 10.90
N SER A 179 -6.89 2.63 10.21
CA SER A 179 -6.33 2.59 8.85
C SER A 179 -5.61 3.89 8.52
N VAL A 180 -4.54 3.79 7.73
CA VAL A 180 -3.92 4.99 7.13
C VAL A 180 -4.87 5.69 6.17
N LEU A 181 -5.87 5.00 5.60
CA LEU A 181 -6.87 5.57 4.69
C LEU A 181 -8.05 6.24 5.40
N ALA A 182 -8.15 6.20 6.73
CA ALA A 182 -9.17 6.97 7.42
C ALA A 182 -8.99 8.48 7.15
N HIS A 183 -10.08 9.25 7.20
CA HIS A 183 -9.99 10.71 7.05
C HIS A 183 -9.03 11.31 8.08
N ARG A 184 -8.29 12.33 7.65
CA ARG A 184 -7.39 13.07 8.52
C ARG A 184 -8.17 13.64 9.71
N HIS A 185 -7.58 13.62 10.90
CA HIS A 185 -8.18 14.07 12.16
C HIS A 185 -9.35 13.22 12.70
N THR A 186 -9.47 11.97 12.25
CA THR A 186 -10.37 10.99 12.87
C THR A 186 -9.59 10.03 13.76
N ASP A 187 -10.21 9.50 14.81
CA ASP A 187 -9.57 8.53 15.74
C ASP A 187 -9.19 7.21 15.05
N ALA A 188 -9.86 6.89 13.93
CA ALA A 188 -9.53 5.74 13.10
C ALA A 188 -8.24 5.92 12.28
N ARG A 189 -7.70 7.15 12.18
CA ARG A 189 -6.48 7.42 11.40
C ARG A 189 -5.24 6.95 12.15
N THR A 190 -4.46 6.10 11.50
CA THR A 190 -3.13 5.71 11.96
C THR A 190 -2.04 6.45 11.19
N SER A 191 -0.88 6.61 11.83
CA SER A 191 0.33 7.19 11.21
C SER A 191 1.13 6.18 10.39
N ASP A 192 0.88 4.88 10.56
CA ASP A 192 1.48 3.79 9.81
C ASP A 192 0.42 2.72 9.49
N PHE A 193 0.72 1.85 8.52
CA PHE A 193 -0.18 0.79 8.08
C PHE A 193 -0.63 -0.10 9.24
N SER A 194 -1.95 -0.27 9.37
CA SER A 194 -2.56 -1.19 10.30
C SER A 194 -2.62 -2.62 9.74
N ALA A 195 -3.05 -3.58 10.57
CA ALA A 195 -3.34 -4.94 10.10
C ALA A 195 -4.47 -4.99 9.05
N PHE A 196 -5.39 -4.03 9.05
CA PHE A 196 -6.43 -3.90 8.03
C PHE A 196 -5.84 -3.45 6.69
N ASP A 197 -4.95 -2.46 6.71
CA ASP A 197 -4.29 -1.98 5.50
C ASP A 197 -3.45 -3.09 4.85
N GLU A 198 -2.64 -3.79 5.65
CA GLU A 198 -1.84 -4.93 5.18
C GLU A 198 -2.73 -6.04 4.57
N MET A 199 -3.79 -6.43 5.27
CA MET A 199 -4.75 -7.42 4.77
C MET A 199 -5.36 -6.98 3.43
N ALA A 200 -5.79 -5.74 3.32
CA ALA A 200 -6.41 -5.22 2.11
C ALA A 200 -5.42 -5.22 0.94
N ILE A 201 -4.16 -4.81 1.16
CA ILE A 201 -3.09 -4.86 0.15
C ILE A 201 -2.84 -6.30 -0.32
N ARG A 202 -2.64 -7.23 0.63
CA ARG A 202 -2.41 -8.65 0.31
C ARG A 202 -3.57 -9.23 -0.49
N LEU A 203 -4.80 -8.88 -0.13
CA LEU A 203 -5.99 -9.33 -0.84
C LEU A 203 -6.06 -8.75 -2.26
N LEU A 204 -5.88 -7.43 -2.42
CA LEU A 204 -5.86 -6.74 -3.72
C LEU A 204 -4.82 -7.34 -4.67
N TYR A 205 -3.65 -7.73 -4.13
CA TYR A 205 -2.54 -8.30 -4.89
C TYR A 205 -2.52 -9.83 -4.93
N SER A 206 -3.56 -10.50 -4.41
CA SER A 206 -3.70 -11.95 -4.52
C SER A 206 -3.75 -12.40 -5.99
N ALA A 207 -3.33 -13.64 -6.24
CA ALA A 207 -3.32 -14.21 -7.58
C ALA A 207 -4.73 -14.42 -8.17
N GLU A 208 -5.75 -14.54 -7.31
CA GLU A 208 -7.14 -14.74 -7.74
C GLU A 208 -7.78 -13.45 -8.26
N LEU A 209 -7.42 -12.28 -7.71
CA LEU A 209 -7.90 -11.00 -8.24
C LEU A 209 -7.07 -10.59 -9.45
N SER A 210 -7.72 -10.12 -10.51
CA SER A 210 -7.08 -9.60 -11.72
C SER A 210 -7.45 -8.14 -11.94
N PRO A 211 -6.57 -7.29 -12.50
CA PRO A 211 -6.94 -5.93 -12.87
C PRO A 211 -8.14 -5.92 -13.82
N GLY A 212 -9.04 -4.97 -13.63
CA GLY A 212 -10.26 -4.84 -14.44
C GLY A 212 -11.36 -5.81 -14.05
N MET A 213 -11.12 -6.72 -13.10
CA MET A 213 -12.16 -7.56 -12.51
C MET A 213 -13.26 -6.70 -11.88
N VAL A 214 -14.51 -7.01 -12.19
CA VAL A 214 -15.66 -6.28 -11.67
C VAL A 214 -15.89 -6.57 -10.19
N ARG A 215 -16.43 -5.58 -9.48
CA ARG A 215 -16.70 -5.65 -8.04
C ARG A 215 -17.39 -6.94 -7.58
N ALA A 216 -18.43 -7.39 -8.27
CA ALA A 216 -19.19 -8.58 -7.86
C ALA A 216 -18.31 -9.86 -7.82
N GLU A 217 -17.47 -10.04 -8.83
CA GLU A 217 -16.52 -11.15 -8.91
C GLU A 217 -15.42 -11.01 -7.86
N ALA A 218 -14.85 -9.81 -7.73
CA ALA A 218 -13.82 -9.52 -6.75
C ALA A 218 -14.30 -9.77 -5.30
N LEU A 219 -15.55 -9.39 -4.97
CA LEU A 219 -16.14 -9.65 -3.66
C LEU A 219 -16.39 -11.13 -3.39
N ALA A 220 -16.71 -11.92 -4.42
CA ALA A 220 -16.86 -13.37 -4.27
C ALA A 220 -15.52 -14.03 -3.91
N ILE A 221 -14.43 -13.62 -4.57
CA ILE A 221 -13.06 -14.06 -4.25
C ILE A 221 -12.66 -13.60 -2.84
N ALA A 222 -12.83 -12.32 -2.53
CA ALA A 222 -12.52 -11.75 -1.23
C ALA A 222 -13.24 -12.47 -0.09
N ARG A 223 -14.52 -12.79 -0.26
CA ARG A 223 -15.30 -13.51 0.76
C ARG A 223 -14.73 -14.90 1.03
N ARG A 224 -14.32 -15.65 0.00
CA ARG A 224 -13.71 -16.97 0.18
C ARG A 224 -12.37 -16.88 0.91
N ALA A 225 -11.55 -15.89 0.57
CA ALA A 225 -10.25 -15.68 1.20
C ALA A 225 -10.36 -15.28 2.69
N LEU A 226 -11.34 -14.43 3.02
CA LEU A 226 -11.49 -13.86 4.38
C LEU A 226 -12.37 -14.70 5.32
N MET A 227 -13.15 -15.64 4.79
CA MET A 227 -14.10 -16.45 5.55
C MET A 227 -14.04 -17.94 5.16
N PRO A 228 -12.90 -18.62 5.33
CA PRO A 228 -12.77 -20.03 4.98
C PRO A 228 -13.69 -20.89 5.85
N GLY A 229 -14.43 -21.82 5.24
CA GLY A 229 -15.18 -22.86 5.97
C GLY A 229 -16.68 -22.62 6.19
N ARG A 230 -17.29 -21.58 5.60
CA ARG A 230 -18.75 -21.49 5.48
C ARG A 230 -19.19 -21.95 4.10
N SER A 231 -19.33 -23.26 3.92
CA SER A 231 -20.10 -23.80 2.79
C SER A 231 -21.49 -23.17 2.82
N ALA A 232 -21.98 -22.71 1.68
CA ALA A 232 -23.35 -22.21 1.55
C ALA A 232 -24.30 -23.38 1.85
N SER A 233 -24.84 -23.39 3.06
CA SER A 233 -25.97 -24.22 3.46
C SER A 233 -27.27 -23.62 2.93
#